data_AF-A0A4Q5SAL8-F1
#
_entry.id   AF-A0A4Q5SAL8-F1
#
_cell.length_a   1.000
_cell.length_b   1.000
_cell.length_c   1.000
_cell.angle_alpha   90.00
_cell.angle_beta   90.00
_cell.angle_gamma   90.00
#
_symmetry.space_group_name_H-M   'P 1'
#
loop_
_entity.id
_entity.type
_entity.pdbx_description
1 polymer ?
#
loop_
_entity_poly.entity_id
_entity_poly.type
_entity_poly.pdbx_seq_one_letter_code
_entity_poly.pdbx_strand_id
1 'polypeptide(L)'
;MVNVQRLVQIFGAERAEIHYKHLTNKNRGGFNNYKGNAFENFFAVYKIAFVLHLDRKDSETAISAQTTDFIDDLLIENSNSRKFFQVKDVQALSWTSGDHPLMEDCELQFQVGDHDQVQTECTIVVSRGDVYRLMLGSIPEKLDGKVGLLHFETAQTINALLQVNDKFKIAIKSICAIKNANIDKLEVVAKILLGVWDASSKTTVSISDLYRDCLKINPNYFMGTQQLIPPTVESILTSIPGFSFEIHNSYINWAYNSSDTGVISHPIGSREFLQWENDLVSANPATFEDLEPFLS
;
A
#
# COMPACT_ATOMS: atom_id res chain seq x y z
N MET A 1 19.41 -22.37 22.92
CA MET A 1 19.81 -20.95 23.13
C MET A 1 21.13 -20.92 23.89
N VAL A 2 22.02 -19.97 23.59
CA VAL A 2 23.25 -19.77 24.39
C VAL A 2 22.85 -19.13 25.72
N ASN A 3 23.26 -19.72 26.85
CA ASN A 3 23.05 -19.15 28.18
C ASN A 3 24.40 -18.98 28.89
N VAL A 4 24.44 -18.15 29.95
CA VAL A 4 25.70 -17.79 30.61
C VAL A 4 26.41 -19.01 31.19
N GLN A 5 25.67 -19.99 31.74
CA GLN A 5 26.24 -21.21 32.31
C GLN A 5 27.00 -22.05 31.28
N ARG A 6 26.46 -22.19 30.06
CA ARG A 6 27.13 -22.87 28.96
C ARG A 6 28.38 -22.12 28.51
N LEU A 7 28.36 -20.79 28.51
CA LEU A 7 29.54 -19.99 28.18
C LEU A 7 30.63 -20.10 29.26
N VAL A 8 30.26 -20.16 30.53
CA VAL A 8 31.20 -20.36 31.66
C VAL A 8 31.93 -21.69 31.52
N GLN A 9 31.21 -22.76 31.16
CA GLN A 9 31.81 -24.09 30.95
C GLN A 9 32.84 -24.13 29.82
N ILE A 10 32.65 -23.33 28.76
CA ILE A 10 33.50 -23.36 27.56
C ILE A 10 34.65 -22.35 27.66
N PHE A 11 34.39 -21.15 28.18
CA PHE A 11 35.31 -20.01 28.10
C PHE A 11 35.82 -19.51 29.46
N GLY A 12 35.32 -20.08 30.58
CA GLY A 12 35.57 -19.57 31.93
C GLY A 12 34.68 -18.37 32.28
N ALA A 13 34.55 -18.08 33.58
CA ALA A 13 33.58 -17.12 34.09
C ALA A 13 33.76 -15.68 33.54
N GLU A 14 35.00 -15.20 33.48
CA GLU A 14 35.32 -13.85 33.05
C GLU A 14 34.97 -13.62 31.56
N ARG A 15 35.39 -14.52 30.67
CA ARG A 15 35.09 -14.41 29.23
C ARG A 15 33.62 -14.69 28.92
N ALA A 16 32.96 -15.53 29.71
CA ALA A 16 31.55 -15.83 29.52
C ALA A 16 30.66 -14.59 29.64
N GLU A 17 30.94 -13.72 30.61
CA GLU A 17 30.19 -12.47 30.80
C GLU A 17 30.39 -11.50 29.63
N ILE A 18 31.62 -11.36 29.15
CA ILE A 18 31.96 -10.53 27.98
C ILE A 18 31.21 -11.02 26.74
N HIS A 19 31.27 -12.33 26.47
CA HIS A 19 30.58 -12.93 25.33
C HIS A 19 29.07 -12.85 25.45
N TYR A 20 28.51 -13.05 26.65
CA TYR A 20 27.08 -12.92 26.88
C TYR A 20 26.61 -11.49 26.60
N LYS A 21 27.30 -10.48 27.15
CA LYS A 21 27.04 -9.06 26.89
C LYS A 21 27.09 -8.72 25.40
N HIS A 22 28.13 -9.21 24.70
CA HIS A 22 28.25 -9.03 23.25
C HIS A 22 27.06 -9.63 22.49
N LEU A 23 26.67 -10.87 22.81
CA LEU A 23 25.54 -11.54 22.17
C LEU A 23 24.22 -10.82 22.43
N THR A 24 23.96 -10.35 23.64
CA THR A 24 22.77 -9.53 23.95
C THR A 24 22.75 -8.22 23.18
N ASN A 25 23.90 -7.54 23.06
CA ASN A 25 23.99 -6.31 22.28
C ASN A 25 23.75 -6.56 20.79
N LYS A 26 24.34 -7.63 20.24
CA LYS A 26 24.14 -8.05 18.85
C LYS A 26 22.68 -8.39 18.58
N ASN A 27 22.03 -9.14 19.47
CA ASN A 27 20.62 -9.50 19.34
C ASN A 27 19.72 -8.26 19.41
N ARG A 28 19.97 -7.35 20.37
CA ARG A 28 19.24 -6.08 20.49
C ARG A 28 19.39 -5.22 19.24
N GLY A 29 20.60 -5.13 18.69
CA GLY A 29 20.85 -4.41 17.43
C GLY A 29 20.07 -5.01 16.26
N GLY A 30 20.14 -6.33 16.08
CA GLY A 30 19.37 -7.02 15.03
C GLY A 30 17.86 -6.84 15.18
N PHE A 31 17.34 -6.88 16.41
CA PHE A 31 15.92 -6.68 16.68
C PHE A 31 15.47 -5.23 16.41
N ASN A 32 16.30 -4.24 16.74
CA ASN A 32 16.01 -2.84 16.43
C ASN A 32 16.00 -2.58 14.92
N ASN A 33 16.98 -3.13 14.18
CA ASN A 33 17.02 -3.02 12.72
C ASN A 33 15.78 -3.69 12.09
N TYR A 34 15.41 -4.88 12.57
CA TYR A 34 14.20 -5.56 12.10
C TYR A 34 12.94 -4.71 12.33
N LYS A 35 12.81 -4.06 13.49
CA LYS A 35 11.68 -3.17 13.79
C LYS A 35 11.62 -1.95 12.89
N GLY A 36 12.76 -1.28 12.67
CA GLY A 36 12.85 -0.14 11.77
C GLY A 36 12.41 -0.52 10.36
N ASN A 37 13.00 -1.58 9.80
CA ASN A 37 12.66 -2.08 8.47
C ASN A 37 11.18 -2.51 8.36
N ALA A 38 10.63 -3.13 9.41
CA ALA A 38 9.22 -3.51 9.41
C ALA A 38 8.31 -2.27 9.38
N PHE A 39 8.66 -1.23 10.16
CA PHE A 39 7.92 0.03 10.19
C PHE A 39 7.95 0.75 8.85
N GLU A 40 9.12 0.86 8.21
CA GLU A 40 9.28 1.41 6.87
C GLU A 40 8.44 0.67 5.83
N ASN A 41 8.54 -0.68 5.81
CA ASN A 41 7.77 -1.48 4.86
C ASN A 41 6.26 -1.36 5.09
N PHE A 42 5.79 -1.34 6.34
CA PHE A 42 4.37 -1.14 6.62
C PHE A 42 3.88 0.25 6.22
N PHE A 43 4.71 1.27 6.39
CA PHE A 43 4.41 2.61 5.92
C PHE A 43 4.40 2.71 4.38
N ALA A 44 5.32 2.02 3.70
CA ALA A 44 5.31 1.92 2.24
C ALA A 44 4.01 1.27 1.74
N VAL A 45 3.60 0.15 2.35
CA VAL A 45 2.33 -0.54 2.04
C VAL A 45 1.13 0.36 2.27
N TYR A 46 1.11 1.14 3.36
CA TYR A 46 0.09 2.15 3.60
C TYR A 46 0.01 3.15 2.44
N LYS A 47 1.15 3.70 2.03
CA LYS A 47 1.22 4.72 0.98
C LYS A 47 0.85 4.17 -0.38
N ILE A 48 1.30 2.97 -0.73
CA ILE A 48 0.90 2.29 -1.97
C ILE A 48 -0.63 2.13 -2.00
N ALA A 49 -1.22 1.58 -0.94
CA ALA A 49 -2.67 1.40 -0.86
C ALA A 49 -3.43 2.73 -0.92
N PHE A 50 -2.89 3.78 -0.29
CA PHE A 50 -3.46 5.12 -0.34
C PHE A 50 -3.42 5.72 -1.74
N VAL A 51 -2.29 5.64 -2.45
CA VAL A 51 -2.20 6.13 -3.84
C VAL A 51 -3.14 5.35 -4.76
N LEU A 52 -3.17 4.03 -4.64
CA LEU A 52 -4.12 3.19 -5.37
C LEU A 52 -5.58 3.55 -5.08
N HIS A 53 -5.90 3.98 -3.86
CA HIS A 53 -7.25 4.44 -3.57
C HIS A 53 -7.62 5.70 -4.36
N LEU A 54 -6.68 6.64 -4.47
CA LEU A 54 -6.90 7.91 -5.17
C LEU A 54 -6.99 7.71 -6.68
N ASP A 55 -6.06 6.96 -7.27
CA ASP A 55 -6.08 6.62 -8.69
C ASP A 55 -5.39 5.28 -8.96
N ARG A 56 -6.19 4.26 -9.31
CA ARG A 56 -5.69 2.91 -9.64
C ARG A 56 -5.11 2.81 -11.04
N LYS A 57 -5.44 3.76 -11.91
CA LYS A 57 -5.05 3.76 -13.32
C LYS A 57 -3.87 4.69 -13.57
N ASP A 58 -3.40 5.40 -12.55
CA ASP A 58 -2.23 6.25 -12.64
C ASP A 58 -0.97 5.41 -12.95
N SER A 59 -0.53 5.49 -14.20
CA SER A 59 0.71 4.89 -14.69
C SER A 59 1.92 5.76 -14.41
N GLU A 60 1.72 7.04 -14.14
CA GLU A 60 2.78 8.05 -14.00
C GLU A 60 3.34 8.11 -12.59
N THR A 61 2.58 7.65 -11.58
CA THR A 61 3.07 7.59 -10.21
C THR A 61 3.95 6.36 -9.97
N ALA A 62 5.19 6.63 -9.54
CA ALA A 62 6.16 5.63 -9.10
C ALA A 62 6.45 5.76 -7.60
N ILE A 63 6.92 4.66 -7.01
CA ILE A 63 7.39 4.60 -5.64
C ILE A 63 8.80 3.99 -5.57
N SER A 64 9.64 4.59 -4.73
CA SER A 64 11.00 4.15 -4.46
C SER A 64 11.24 4.13 -2.95
N ALA A 65 12.17 3.28 -2.49
CA ALA A 65 12.67 3.30 -1.12
C ALA A 65 14.19 3.30 -1.11
N GLN A 66 14.76 3.87 -0.05
CA GLN A 66 16.21 3.97 0.14
C GLN A 66 16.89 4.67 -1.05
N THR A 67 16.37 5.84 -1.43
CA THR A 67 16.84 6.60 -2.58
C THR A 67 18.14 7.35 -2.27
N THR A 68 18.85 7.80 -3.31
CA THR A 68 20.05 8.64 -3.17
C THR A 68 19.67 10.12 -3.03
N ASP A 69 18.78 10.40 -2.09
CA ASP A 69 18.26 11.73 -1.77
C ASP A 69 18.59 12.10 -0.32
N PHE A 70 18.41 13.37 0.07
CA PHE A 70 18.59 13.77 1.47
C PHE A 70 17.50 13.20 2.37
N ILE A 71 16.31 12.96 1.81
CA ILE A 71 15.24 12.22 2.46
C ILE A 71 15.02 10.93 1.66
N ASP A 72 15.40 9.80 2.25
CA ASP A 72 15.72 8.58 1.51
C ASP A 72 14.74 7.41 1.72
N ASP A 73 14.10 7.32 2.88
CA ASP A 73 13.36 6.11 3.28
C ASP A 73 12.24 5.75 2.28
N LEU A 74 11.49 6.74 1.77
CA LEU A 74 10.45 6.53 0.76
C LEU A 74 10.24 7.77 -0.11
N LEU A 75 10.15 7.57 -1.41
CA LEU A 75 9.79 8.58 -2.41
C LEU A 75 8.55 8.12 -3.18
N ILE A 76 7.58 9.00 -3.32
CA ILE A 76 6.48 8.87 -4.28
C ILE A 76 6.59 10.03 -5.26
N GLU A 77 6.69 9.73 -6.54
CA GLU A 77 6.88 10.75 -7.58
C GLU A 77 5.96 10.53 -8.77
N ASN A 78 5.64 11.62 -9.44
CA ASN A 78 5.01 11.65 -10.76
C ASN A 78 5.64 12.77 -11.59
N SER A 79 5.11 13.03 -12.78
CA SER A 79 5.70 13.99 -13.72
C SER A 79 5.86 15.41 -13.18
N ASN A 80 5.09 15.79 -12.14
CA ASN A 80 5.03 17.17 -11.63
C ASN A 80 5.41 17.32 -10.15
N SER A 81 5.56 16.22 -9.41
CA SER A 81 5.76 16.28 -7.97
C SER A 81 6.58 15.12 -7.41
N ARG A 82 7.34 15.41 -6.35
CA ARG A 82 8.09 14.44 -5.56
C ARG A 82 7.72 14.58 -4.09
N LYS A 83 7.32 13.48 -3.47
CA LYS A 83 6.94 13.41 -2.07
C LYS A 83 7.88 12.47 -1.34
N PHE A 84 8.74 13.05 -0.53
CA PHE A 84 9.73 12.34 0.26
C PHE A 84 9.20 12.10 1.67
N PHE A 85 9.48 10.92 2.21
CA PHE A 85 9.13 10.56 3.57
C PHE A 85 10.37 10.05 4.29
N GLN A 86 10.68 10.66 5.42
CA GLN A 86 11.64 10.10 6.38
C GLN A 86 10.86 9.37 7.46
N VAL A 87 11.11 8.07 7.66
CA VAL A 87 10.34 7.20 8.54
C VAL A 87 11.17 6.79 9.75
N LYS A 88 10.79 7.25 10.95
CA LYS A 88 11.57 7.06 12.19
C LYS A 88 10.77 6.32 13.27
N ASP A 89 11.23 5.12 13.63
CA ASP A 89 10.82 4.38 14.83
C ASP A 89 11.87 4.53 15.95
N VAL A 90 11.93 5.70 16.57
CA VAL A 90 12.95 6.06 17.57
C VAL A 90 12.32 6.59 18.85
N GLN A 91 13.04 6.48 19.97
CA GLN A 91 12.59 6.99 21.27
C GLN A 91 12.74 8.51 21.41
N ALA A 92 13.67 9.09 20.67
CA ALA A 92 13.94 10.53 20.64
C ALA A 92 14.38 10.91 19.23
N LEU A 93 13.91 12.07 18.77
CA LEU A 93 14.24 12.65 17.47
C LEU A 93 14.49 14.14 17.67
N SER A 94 15.38 14.71 16.86
CA SER A 94 15.73 16.13 16.90
C SER A 94 15.80 16.68 15.48
N TRP A 95 15.41 17.93 15.30
CA TRP A 95 15.55 18.64 14.04
C TRP A 95 17.00 19.06 13.75
N THR A 96 17.76 19.40 14.79
CA THR A 96 19.05 20.12 14.66
C THR A 96 20.24 19.35 15.24
N SER A 97 20.02 18.15 15.78
CA SER A 97 21.06 17.35 16.42
C SER A 97 21.35 16.08 15.64
N GLY A 98 22.59 15.60 15.72
CA GLY A 98 23.09 14.44 14.98
C GLY A 98 24.13 14.85 13.95
N ASP A 99 24.77 13.86 13.33
CA ASP A 99 25.78 14.09 12.27
C ASP A 99 25.14 14.61 10.98
N HIS A 100 23.86 14.26 10.75
CA HIS A 100 23.02 14.72 9.64
C HIS A 100 21.67 15.19 10.22
N PRO A 101 21.53 16.49 10.53
CA PRO A 101 20.30 17.01 11.11
C PRO A 101 19.13 17.00 10.13
N LEU A 102 17.96 16.51 10.57
CA LEU A 102 16.75 16.46 9.73
C LEU A 102 16.38 17.80 9.10
N MET A 103 16.65 18.90 9.80
CA MET A 103 16.40 20.24 9.29
C MET A 103 17.24 20.54 8.05
N GLU A 104 18.52 20.21 8.11
CA GLU A 104 19.47 20.40 7.01
C GLU A 104 19.10 19.52 5.82
N ASP A 105 18.79 18.24 6.06
CA ASP A 105 18.36 17.31 5.00
C ASP A 105 17.10 17.82 4.27
N CYS A 106 16.10 18.32 5.02
CA CYS A 106 14.92 18.94 4.41
C CYS A 106 15.27 20.20 3.62
N GLU A 107 16.08 21.11 4.17
CA GLU A 107 16.51 22.33 3.47
C GLU A 107 17.22 22.02 2.15
N LEU A 108 18.12 21.03 2.15
CA LEU A 108 18.85 20.61 0.97
C LEU A 108 17.93 19.91 -0.04
N GLN A 109 16.99 19.07 0.41
CA GLN A 109 16.00 18.45 -0.48
C GLN A 109 15.13 19.49 -1.19
N PHE A 110 14.66 20.52 -0.47
CA PHE A 110 13.90 21.61 -1.08
C PHE A 110 14.74 22.40 -2.09
N GLN A 111 16.02 22.67 -1.80
CA GLN A 111 16.91 23.34 -2.75
C GLN A 111 17.09 22.55 -4.05
N VAL A 112 17.21 21.22 -3.96
CA VAL A 112 17.26 20.35 -5.14
C VAL A 112 15.94 20.42 -5.92
N GLY A 113 14.80 20.33 -5.23
CA GLY A 113 13.47 20.47 -5.84
C GLY A 113 13.24 21.79 -6.55
N ASP A 114 13.62 22.90 -5.92
CA ASP A 114 13.51 24.26 -6.46
C ASP A 114 14.40 24.43 -7.71
N HIS A 115 15.62 23.89 -7.67
CA HIS A 115 16.53 23.88 -8.82
C HIS A 115 15.96 23.08 -10.00
N ASP A 116 15.38 21.91 -9.72
CA ASP A 116 14.76 21.02 -10.71
C ASP A 116 13.39 21.51 -11.20
N GLN A 117 12.84 22.55 -10.57
CA GLN A 117 11.50 23.09 -10.84
C GLN A 117 10.37 22.05 -10.64
N VAL A 118 10.54 21.17 -9.66
CA VAL A 118 9.57 20.12 -9.31
C VAL A 118 8.94 20.41 -7.95
N GLN A 119 7.62 20.29 -7.84
CA GLN A 119 6.94 20.44 -6.56
C GLN A 119 7.45 19.37 -5.58
N THR A 120 8.13 19.82 -4.52
CA THR A 120 8.77 18.93 -3.55
C THR A 120 8.10 19.05 -2.20
N GLU A 121 7.69 17.91 -1.64
CA GLU A 121 7.14 17.79 -0.30
C GLU A 121 8.05 16.87 0.53
N CYS A 122 8.49 17.33 1.70
CA CYS A 122 9.18 16.48 2.67
C CYS A 122 8.25 16.20 3.85
N THR A 123 8.11 14.94 4.26
CA THR A 123 7.31 14.55 5.42
C THR A 123 8.11 13.69 6.38
N ILE A 124 8.19 14.11 7.65
CA ILE A 124 8.75 13.28 8.71
C ILE A 124 7.63 12.43 9.30
N VAL A 125 7.84 11.11 9.33
CA VAL A 125 6.90 10.11 9.83
C VAL A 125 7.48 9.51 11.09
N VAL A 126 6.72 9.55 12.18
CA VAL A 126 7.17 9.05 13.48
C VAL A 126 6.20 8.01 14.02
N SER A 127 6.74 6.96 14.65
CA SER A 127 5.93 5.86 15.19
C SER A 127 5.24 6.22 16.52
N ARG A 128 5.88 7.08 17.32
CA ARG A 128 5.45 7.40 18.69
C ARG A 128 4.77 8.76 18.78
N GLY A 129 3.62 8.79 19.46
CA GLY A 129 2.84 10.02 19.63
C GLY A 129 3.49 11.07 20.53
N ASP A 130 4.35 10.67 21.48
CA ASP A 130 5.13 11.60 22.30
C ASP A 130 6.21 12.32 21.48
N VAL A 131 6.96 11.57 20.67
CA VAL A 131 7.94 12.13 19.72
C VAL A 131 7.24 13.02 18.69
N TYR A 132 6.09 12.61 18.16
CA TYR A 132 5.29 13.44 17.25
C TYR A 132 4.96 14.80 17.84
N ARG A 133 4.40 14.84 19.06
CA ARG A 133 4.01 16.10 19.71
C ARG A 133 5.22 17.00 19.97
N LEU A 134 6.35 16.42 20.36
CA LEU A 134 7.59 17.15 20.60
C LEU A 134 8.12 17.76 19.29
N MET A 135 8.20 16.97 18.23
CA MET A 135 8.66 17.41 16.92
C MET A 135 7.73 18.48 16.32
N LEU A 136 6.41 18.33 16.48
CA LEU A 136 5.41 19.29 16.00
C LEU A 136 5.56 20.65 16.70
N GLY A 137 5.79 20.65 18.02
CA GLY A 137 5.97 21.87 18.80
C GLY A 137 7.35 22.52 18.64
N SER A 138 8.27 21.90 17.90
CA SER A 138 9.65 22.34 17.75
C SER A 138 10.10 22.44 16.29
N ILE A 139 9.16 22.51 15.34
CA ILE A 139 9.48 22.73 13.92
C ILE A 139 10.30 24.03 13.79
N PRO A 140 11.50 23.99 13.18
CA PRO A 140 12.31 25.19 12.97
C PRO A 140 11.60 26.19 12.05
N GLU A 141 11.74 27.48 12.32
CA GLU A 141 11.12 28.57 11.55
C GLU A 141 11.36 28.45 10.03
N LYS A 142 12.55 28.02 9.63
CA LYS A 142 12.91 27.82 8.21
C LYS A 142 12.06 26.77 7.48
N LEU A 143 11.52 25.81 8.21
CA LEU A 143 10.70 24.71 7.70
C LEU A 143 9.20 24.91 7.95
N ASP A 144 8.82 25.97 8.65
CA ASP A 144 7.43 26.22 9.01
C ASP A 144 6.56 26.34 7.75
N GLY A 145 5.44 25.62 7.75
CA GLY A 145 4.54 25.49 6.60
C GLY A 145 5.10 24.74 5.38
N LYS A 146 6.37 24.29 5.38
CA LYS A 146 7.00 23.58 4.26
C LYS A 146 7.15 22.08 4.49
N VAL A 147 7.38 21.66 5.74
CA VAL A 147 7.57 20.25 6.10
C VAL A 147 6.30 19.64 6.66
N GLY A 148 5.96 18.44 6.19
CA GLY A 148 4.91 17.61 6.78
C GLY A 148 5.41 16.86 8.01
N LEU A 149 4.54 16.68 8.99
CA LEU A 149 4.79 15.78 10.12
C LEU A 149 3.61 14.84 10.30
N LEU A 150 3.88 13.53 10.33
CA LEU A 150 2.86 12.49 10.39
C LEU A 150 3.14 11.51 11.54
N HIS A 151 2.18 11.36 12.44
CA HIS A 151 2.15 10.22 13.35
C HIS A 151 1.48 9.03 12.64
N PHE A 152 2.22 7.91 12.59
CA PHE A 152 1.76 6.63 12.04
C PHE A 152 2.12 5.53 13.03
N GLU A 153 1.12 4.90 13.67
CA GLU A 153 1.35 3.86 14.67
C GLU A 153 2.12 2.68 14.08
N THR A 154 3.03 2.10 14.86
CA THR A 154 3.76 0.88 14.52
C THR A 154 3.20 -0.33 15.25
N ALA A 155 3.40 -1.52 14.69
CA ALA A 155 3.10 -2.79 15.34
C ALA A 155 4.12 -3.86 14.91
N GLN A 156 4.20 -4.95 15.67
CA GLN A 156 5.14 -6.04 15.35
C GLN A 156 4.71 -6.88 14.13
N THR A 157 3.42 -6.87 13.80
CA THR A 157 2.85 -7.61 12.68
C THR A 157 1.85 -6.75 11.94
N ILE A 158 1.63 -7.04 10.66
CA ILE A 158 0.67 -6.32 9.83
C ILE A 158 -0.78 -6.51 10.31
N ASN A 159 -1.11 -7.67 10.91
CA ASN A 159 -2.40 -7.90 11.57
C ASN A 159 -2.57 -6.97 12.77
N ALA A 160 -1.57 -6.90 13.65
CA ALA A 160 -1.61 -6.00 14.80
C ALA A 160 -1.72 -4.54 14.34
N LEU A 161 -1.03 -4.16 13.25
CA LEU A 161 -1.15 -2.84 12.66
C LEU A 161 -2.58 -2.54 12.17
N LEU A 162 -3.22 -3.49 11.49
CA LEU A 162 -4.62 -3.38 11.08
C LEU A 162 -5.56 -3.19 12.27
N GLN A 163 -5.21 -3.63 13.48
CA GLN A 163 -6.06 -3.42 14.65
C GLN A 163 -5.91 -2.01 15.24
N VAL A 164 -4.68 -1.47 15.26
CA VAL A 164 -4.34 -0.25 16.00
C VAL A 164 -4.25 1.02 15.13
N ASN A 165 -4.10 0.89 13.82
CA ASN A 165 -3.91 2.03 12.91
C ASN A 165 -5.08 2.11 11.91
N ASP A 166 -6.01 3.02 12.18
CA ASP A 166 -7.21 3.17 11.35
C ASP A 166 -6.91 3.74 9.96
N LYS A 167 -5.88 4.60 9.82
CA LYS A 167 -5.46 5.11 8.49
C LYS A 167 -5.01 3.96 7.60
N PHE A 168 -4.20 3.05 8.15
CA PHE A 168 -3.76 1.85 7.47
C PHE A 168 -4.94 0.94 7.11
N LYS A 169 -5.81 0.65 8.08
CA LYS A 169 -7.01 -0.18 7.88
C LYS A 169 -7.91 0.38 6.77
N ILE A 170 -8.15 1.69 6.76
CA ILE A 170 -8.97 2.37 5.76
C ILE A 170 -8.33 2.26 4.37
N ALA A 171 -7.03 2.51 4.24
CA ALA A 171 -6.32 2.40 2.97
C ALA A 171 -6.31 0.96 2.41
N ILE A 172 -6.12 -0.05 3.27
CA ILE A 172 -6.20 -1.46 2.83
C ILE A 172 -7.64 -1.83 2.44
N LYS A 173 -8.63 -1.40 3.23
CA LYS A 173 -10.04 -1.64 2.93
C LYS A 173 -10.46 -0.99 1.61
N SER A 174 -9.94 0.19 1.30
CA SER A 174 -10.31 0.92 0.08
C SER A 174 -9.78 0.28 -1.19
N ILE A 175 -8.85 -0.68 -1.12
CA ILE A 175 -8.41 -1.50 -2.26
C ILE A 175 -8.93 -2.94 -2.23
N CYS A 176 -9.63 -3.34 -1.16
CA CYS A 176 -10.17 -4.69 -0.99
C CYS A 176 -11.49 -4.90 -1.74
N ALA A 177 -11.59 -5.99 -2.52
CA ALA A 177 -12.82 -6.39 -3.24
C ALA A 177 -13.97 -6.84 -2.35
N ILE A 178 -13.68 -7.34 -1.15
CA ILE A 178 -14.65 -8.02 -0.31
C ILE A 178 -15.48 -6.97 0.46
N LYS A 179 -16.77 -6.87 0.14
CA LYS A 179 -17.72 -6.03 0.89
C LYS A 179 -17.74 -6.47 2.37
N ASN A 180 -17.73 -5.50 3.29
CA ASN A 180 -17.69 -5.73 4.75
C ASN A 180 -16.56 -6.67 5.22
N ALA A 181 -15.40 -6.63 4.56
CA ALA A 181 -14.21 -7.39 4.94
C ALA A 181 -13.87 -7.25 6.43
N ASN A 182 -13.71 -8.39 7.10
CA ASN A 182 -13.16 -8.45 8.46
C ASN A 182 -11.62 -8.31 8.43
N ILE A 183 -10.99 -8.25 9.61
CA ILE A 183 -9.53 -8.07 9.73
C ILE A 183 -8.75 -9.16 9.01
N ASP A 184 -9.19 -10.42 9.05
CA ASP A 184 -8.49 -11.53 8.38
C ASP A 184 -8.43 -11.32 6.87
N LYS A 185 -9.53 -10.85 6.26
CA LYS A 185 -9.57 -10.54 4.83
C LYS A 185 -8.68 -9.36 4.47
N LEU A 186 -8.67 -8.31 5.29
CA LEU A 186 -7.77 -7.17 5.10
C LEU A 186 -6.30 -7.56 5.28
N GLU A 187 -6.00 -8.48 6.20
CA GLU A 187 -4.65 -8.99 6.41
C GLU A 187 -4.13 -9.71 5.15
N VAL A 188 -4.97 -10.48 4.46
CA VAL A 188 -4.59 -11.12 3.19
C VAL A 188 -4.20 -10.06 2.15
N VAL A 189 -5.01 -9.02 1.96
CA VAL A 189 -4.71 -7.91 1.03
C VAL A 189 -3.38 -7.25 1.39
N ALA A 190 -3.20 -6.90 2.66
CA ALA A 190 -2.01 -6.22 3.14
C ALA A 190 -0.75 -7.09 3.00
N LYS A 191 -0.85 -8.40 3.25
CA LYS A 191 0.26 -9.35 3.08
C LYS A 191 0.64 -9.55 1.62
N ILE A 192 -0.34 -9.62 0.72
CA ILE A 192 -0.06 -9.72 -0.72
C ILE A 192 0.67 -8.45 -1.18
N LEU A 193 0.15 -7.27 -0.81
CA LEU A 193 0.78 -6.00 -1.18
C LEU A 193 2.19 -5.86 -0.61
N LEU A 194 2.39 -6.25 0.65
CA LEU A 194 3.72 -6.30 1.27
C LEU A 194 4.66 -7.26 0.54
N GLY A 195 4.19 -8.46 0.18
CA GLY A 195 5.00 -9.44 -0.55
C GLY A 195 5.40 -8.97 -1.95
N VAL A 196 4.48 -8.33 -2.68
CA VAL A 196 4.76 -7.73 -3.99
C VAL A 196 5.75 -6.58 -3.86
N TRP A 197 5.56 -5.70 -2.88
CA TRP A 197 6.50 -4.62 -2.60
C TRP A 197 7.90 -5.14 -2.25
N ASP A 198 7.98 -6.14 -1.37
CA ASP A 198 9.25 -6.70 -0.91
C ASP A 198 10.01 -7.46 -2.01
N ALA A 199 9.28 -8.06 -2.95
CA ALA A 199 9.85 -8.74 -4.12
C ALA A 199 10.22 -7.81 -5.28
N SER A 200 9.83 -6.53 -5.22
CA SER A 200 10.16 -5.54 -6.26
C SER A 200 11.61 -5.05 -6.16
N SER A 201 12.07 -4.29 -7.18
CA SER A 201 13.38 -3.61 -7.12
C SER A 201 13.43 -2.53 -6.04
N LYS A 202 12.27 -2.04 -5.59
CA LYS A 202 12.12 -0.85 -4.71
C LYS A 202 12.76 0.43 -5.27
N THR A 203 13.09 0.45 -6.55
CA THR A 203 13.62 1.60 -7.28
C THR A 203 12.69 1.91 -8.44
N THR A 204 12.04 3.06 -8.38
CA THR A 204 11.13 3.62 -9.40
C THR A 204 10.11 2.58 -9.87
N VAL A 205 9.36 2.01 -8.91
CA VAL A 205 8.36 0.97 -9.20
C VAL A 205 7.02 1.64 -9.48
N SER A 206 6.42 1.38 -10.65
CA SER A 206 5.09 1.89 -10.96
C SER A 206 4.06 1.34 -9.97
N ILE A 207 3.23 2.23 -9.41
CA ILE A 207 2.13 1.83 -8.52
C ILE A 207 1.12 0.93 -9.26
N SER A 208 0.85 1.23 -10.54
CA SER A 208 -0.04 0.41 -11.37
C SER A 208 0.51 -1.01 -11.62
N ASP A 209 1.83 -1.14 -11.74
CA ASP A 209 2.49 -2.44 -11.92
C ASP A 209 2.44 -3.28 -10.64
N LEU A 210 2.72 -2.65 -9.47
CA LEU A 210 2.54 -3.30 -8.17
C LEU A 210 1.11 -3.82 -8.01
N TYR A 211 0.12 -3.02 -8.41
CA TYR A 211 -1.28 -3.43 -8.34
C TYR A 211 -1.60 -4.61 -9.25
N ARG A 212 -1.09 -4.58 -10.48
CA ARG A 212 -1.24 -5.67 -11.43
C ARG A 212 -0.61 -6.96 -10.91
N ASP A 213 0.52 -6.88 -10.24
CA ASP A 213 1.15 -8.05 -9.63
C ASP A 213 0.36 -8.58 -8.41
N CYS A 214 -0.28 -7.71 -7.64
CA CYS A 214 -1.24 -8.12 -6.60
C CYS A 214 -2.43 -8.88 -7.20
N LEU A 215 -3.00 -8.37 -8.30
CA LEU A 215 -4.11 -9.01 -9.01
C LEU A 215 -3.74 -10.39 -9.57
N LYS A 216 -2.50 -10.58 -10.03
CA LYS A 216 -2.02 -11.90 -10.50
C LYS A 216 -1.95 -12.93 -9.37
N ILE A 217 -1.62 -12.51 -8.14
CA ILE A 217 -1.53 -13.42 -6.99
C ILE A 217 -2.92 -13.82 -6.52
N ASN A 218 -3.84 -12.86 -6.34
CA ASN A 218 -5.20 -13.18 -5.93
C ASN A 218 -6.21 -12.10 -6.37
N PRO A 219 -6.84 -12.25 -7.54
CA PRO A 219 -7.73 -11.22 -8.09
C PRO A 219 -9.00 -11.04 -7.25
N ASN A 220 -9.42 -12.05 -6.48
CA ASN A 220 -10.66 -12.00 -5.69
C ASN A 220 -10.56 -11.12 -4.43
N TYR A 221 -9.36 -10.72 -4.02
CA TYR A 221 -9.14 -9.91 -2.82
C TYR A 221 -8.96 -8.42 -3.11
N PHE A 222 -8.60 -8.04 -4.34
CA PHE A 222 -8.34 -6.67 -4.75
C PHE A 222 -9.46 -6.20 -5.67
N MET A 223 -10.03 -5.01 -5.47
CA MET A 223 -11.10 -4.58 -6.38
C MET A 223 -10.52 -4.47 -7.79
N GLY A 224 -11.17 -5.03 -8.80
CA GLY A 224 -10.72 -4.83 -10.18
C GLY A 224 -10.51 -3.34 -10.47
N THR A 225 -9.65 -3.01 -11.44
CA THR A 225 -9.88 -1.77 -12.16
C THR A 225 -11.34 -1.83 -12.61
N GLN A 226 -12.16 -0.79 -12.37
CA GLN A 226 -13.49 -0.76 -12.95
C GLN A 226 -13.30 -0.90 -14.46
N GLN A 227 -13.44 -2.12 -14.94
CA GLN A 227 -13.63 -2.41 -16.33
C GLN A 227 -15.07 -1.99 -16.55
N LEU A 228 -15.19 -0.82 -17.15
CA LEU A 228 -16.46 -0.35 -17.65
C LEU A 228 -16.94 -1.41 -18.64
N ILE A 229 -18.18 -1.83 -18.46
CA ILE A 229 -18.86 -2.58 -19.49
C ILE A 229 -18.90 -1.69 -20.75
N PRO A 230 -18.70 -2.25 -21.96
CA PRO A 230 -18.80 -1.48 -23.18
C PRO A 230 -20.16 -0.74 -23.26
N PRO A 231 -20.21 0.55 -23.65
CA PRO A 231 -21.46 1.32 -23.64
C PRO A 231 -22.60 0.68 -24.46
N THR A 232 -22.24 -0.04 -25.53
CA THR A 232 -23.20 -0.77 -26.36
C THR A 232 -23.85 -1.91 -25.57
N VAL A 233 -23.06 -2.69 -24.83
CA VAL A 233 -23.55 -3.78 -23.99
C VAL A 233 -24.41 -3.22 -22.85
N GLU A 234 -23.95 -2.15 -22.20
CA GLU A 234 -24.74 -1.46 -21.16
C GLU A 234 -26.09 -1.01 -21.68
N SER A 235 -26.13 -0.39 -22.86
CA SER A 235 -27.37 0.06 -23.48
C SER A 235 -28.33 -1.09 -23.78
N ILE A 236 -27.82 -2.24 -24.22
CA ILE A 236 -28.65 -3.43 -24.47
C ILE A 236 -29.24 -3.92 -23.15
N LEU A 237 -28.40 -4.18 -22.15
CA LEU A 237 -28.83 -4.75 -20.87
C LEU A 237 -29.80 -3.84 -20.10
N THR A 238 -29.57 -2.52 -20.13
CA THR A 238 -30.45 -1.53 -19.47
C THR A 238 -31.76 -1.27 -20.23
N SER A 239 -31.84 -1.62 -21.51
CA SER A 239 -33.07 -1.47 -22.30
C SER A 239 -34.13 -2.52 -21.98
N ILE A 240 -33.74 -3.65 -21.37
CA ILE A 240 -34.63 -4.76 -21.06
C ILE A 240 -35.36 -4.47 -19.73
N PRO A 241 -36.70 -4.28 -19.73
CA PRO A 241 -37.43 -3.94 -18.53
C PRO A 241 -37.32 -5.02 -17.45
N GLY A 242 -36.97 -4.62 -16.23
CA GLY A 242 -36.84 -5.54 -15.09
C GLY A 242 -35.47 -6.22 -14.98
N PHE A 243 -34.59 -6.04 -15.95
CA PHE A 243 -33.19 -6.49 -15.87
C PHE A 243 -32.32 -5.44 -15.20
N SER A 244 -31.43 -5.88 -14.32
CA SER A 244 -30.46 -5.05 -13.62
C SER A 244 -29.16 -5.80 -13.48
N PHE A 245 -28.04 -5.09 -13.43
CA PHE A 245 -26.75 -5.73 -13.24
C PHE A 245 -25.79 -4.86 -12.44
N GLU A 246 -24.84 -5.52 -11.79
CA GLU A 246 -23.71 -4.93 -11.07
C GLU A 246 -22.41 -5.63 -11.48
N ILE A 247 -21.37 -4.84 -11.70
CA ILE A 247 -20.04 -5.37 -11.97
C ILE A 247 -19.35 -5.64 -10.63
N HIS A 248 -19.06 -6.91 -10.33
CA HIS A 248 -18.21 -7.29 -9.21
C HIS A 248 -17.04 -8.12 -9.70
N ASN A 249 -15.81 -7.72 -9.34
CA ASN A 249 -14.57 -8.43 -9.69
C ASN A 249 -14.42 -8.74 -11.18
N SER A 250 -14.76 -7.76 -12.03
CA SER A 250 -14.81 -7.93 -13.49
C SER A 250 -15.87 -8.91 -14.00
N TYR A 251 -16.79 -9.40 -13.18
CA TYR A 251 -17.93 -10.21 -13.63
C TYR A 251 -19.22 -9.40 -13.58
N ILE A 252 -20.10 -9.63 -14.55
CA ILE A 252 -21.44 -9.06 -14.57
C ILE A 252 -22.36 -9.97 -13.75
N ASN A 253 -22.77 -9.49 -12.57
CA ASN A 253 -23.83 -10.11 -11.79
C ASN A 253 -25.13 -9.50 -12.24
N TRP A 254 -26.12 -10.32 -12.57
CA TRP A 254 -27.40 -9.83 -13.08
C TRP A 254 -28.55 -10.32 -12.21
N ALA A 255 -29.64 -9.55 -12.24
CA ALA A 255 -30.90 -9.88 -11.61
C ALA A 255 -32.06 -9.46 -12.52
N TYR A 256 -33.08 -10.31 -12.62
CA TYR A 256 -34.32 -10.05 -13.36
C TYR A 256 -35.53 -10.18 -12.42
N ASN A 257 -36.33 -9.11 -12.32
CA ASN A 257 -37.58 -9.03 -11.54
C ASN A 257 -37.52 -9.65 -10.13
N SER A 258 -36.36 -9.60 -9.47
CA SER A 258 -36.05 -10.17 -8.14
C SER A 258 -36.19 -11.70 -7.99
N SER A 259 -36.59 -12.42 -9.04
CA SER A 259 -36.74 -13.88 -9.04
C SER A 259 -35.50 -14.60 -9.57
N ASP A 260 -34.87 -14.06 -10.60
CA ASP A 260 -33.78 -14.71 -11.32
C ASP A 260 -32.50 -13.91 -11.13
N THR A 261 -31.42 -14.61 -10.80
CA THR A 261 -30.11 -13.99 -10.59
C THR A 261 -29.03 -14.90 -11.15
N GLY A 262 -27.96 -14.31 -11.64
CA GLY A 262 -26.82 -15.08 -12.12
C GLY A 262 -25.57 -14.24 -12.27
N VAL A 263 -24.54 -14.89 -12.80
CA VAL A 263 -23.25 -14.28 -13.10
C VAL A 263 -22.88 -14.70 -14.50
N ILE A 264 -22.50 -13.75 -15.35
CA ILE A 264 -21.94 -14.06 -16.66
C ILE A 264 -20.56 -14.67 -16.42
N SER A 265 -20.36 -15.90 -16.87
CA SER A 265 -19.22 -16.76 -16.53
C SER A 265 -17.85 -16.25 -17.02
N HIS A 266 -17.83 -15.17 -17.81
CA HIS A 266 -16.62 -14.62 -18.42
C HIS A 266 -16.28 -13.25 -17.81
N PRO A 267 -15.04 -13.06 -17.33
CA PRO A 267 -14.62 -11.77 -16.81
C PRO A 267 -14.46 -10.75 -17.94
N ILE A 268 -14.89 -9.51 -17.70
CA ILE A 268 -14.84 -8.38 -18.65
C ILE A 268 -13.42 -8.25 -19.23
N GLY A 269 -13.35 -8.12 -20.55
CA GLY A 269 -12.08 -8.02 -21.28
C GLY A 269 -11.30 -9.33 -21.46
N SER A 270 -11.80 -10.48 -20.98
CA SER A 270 -11.27 -11.78 -21.39
C SER A 270 -11.60 -12.06 -22.86
N ARG A 271 -10.88 -13.00 -23.48
CA ARG A 271 -11.14 -13.39 -24.87
C ARG A 271 -12.56 -13.95 -25.04
N GLU A 272 -13.01 -14.72 -24.06
CA GLU A 272 -14.35 -15.31 -24.00
C GLU A 272 -15.40 -14.23 -23.81
N PHE A 273 -15.14 -13.22 -22.97
CA PHE A 273 -16.03 -12.08 -22.82
C PHE A 273 -16.14 -11.26 -24.10
N LEU A 274 -15.04 -11.02 -24.81
CA LEU A 274 -15.07 -10.31 -26.10
C LEU A 274 -15.89 -11.08 -27.15
N GLN A 275 -15.83 -12.42 -27.13
CA GLN A 275 -16.69 -13.23 -28.00
C GLN A 275 -18.16 -13.10 -27.60
N TRP A 276 -18.46 -13.26 -26.32
CA TRP A 276 -19.81 -13.08 -25.77
C TRP A 276 -20.39 -11.69 -26.08
N GLU A 277 -19.58 -10.64 -25.94
CA GLU A 277 -19.94 -9.26 -26.28
C GLU A 277 -20.34 -9.13 -27.75
N ASN A 278 -19.52 -9.66 -28.67
CA ASN A 278 -19.81 -9.61 -30.10
C ASN A 278 -21.11 -10.35 -30.44
N ASP A 279 -21.35 -11.50 -29.79
CA ASP A 279 -22.53 -12.31 -30.02
C ASP A 279 -23.79 -11.60 -29.49
N LEU A 280 -23.71 -11.01 -28.29
CA LEU A 280 -24.79 -10.22 -27.68
C LEU A 280 -25.13 -8.98 -28.51
N VAL A 281 -24.11 -8.22 -28.95
CA VAL A 281 -24.30 -7.01 -29.77
C VAL A 281 -24.90 -7.35 -31.14
N SER A 282 -24.51 -8.49 -31.72
CA SER A 282 -25.06 -8.95 -32.99
C SER A 282 -26.52 -9.39 -32.87
N ALA A 283 -26.90 -9.99 -31.73
CA ALA A 283 -28.27 -10.42 -31.48
C ALA A 283 -29.20 -9.27 -31.05
N ASN A 284 -28.66 -8.27 -30.36
CA ASN A 284 -29.38 -7.09 -29.86
C ASN A 284 -30.74 -7.43 -29.21
N PRO A 285 -30.74 -8.23 -28.13
CA PRO A 285 -31.96 -8.69 -27.48
C PRO A 285 -32.80 -7.52 -26.95
N ALA A 286 -34.12 -7.61 -27.12
CA ALA A 286 -35.07 -6.59 -26.67
C ALA A 286 -35.93 -7.06 -25.47
N THR A 287 -35.95 -8.37 -25.22
CA THR A 287 -36.68 -8.99 -24.12
C THR A 287 -35.75 -9.87 -23.27
N PHE A 288 -36.22 -10.32 -22.10
CA PHE A 288 -35.44 -11.22 -21.26
C PHE A 288 -35.25 -12.59 -21.92
N GLU A 289 -36.29 -13.07 -22.60
CA GLU A 289 -36.27 -14.33 -23.35
C GLU A 289 -35.23 -14.32 -24.48
N ASP A 290 -35.03 -13.16 -25.12
CA ASP A 290 -33.96 -13.00 -26.12
C ASP A 290 -32.56 -12.97 -25.49
N LEU A 291 -32.47 -12.49 -24.24
CA LEU A 291 -31.21 -12.36 -23.50
C LEU A 291 -30.78 -13.67 -22.82
N GLU A 292 -31.73 -14.51 -22.40
CA GLU A 292 -31.50 -15.75 -21.65
C GLU A 292 -30.40 -16.66 -22.22
N PRO A 293 -30.28 -16.88 -23.55
CA PRO A 293 -29.22 -17.71 -24.13
C PRO A 293 -27.79 -17.18 -23.89
N PHE A 294 -27.65 -15.90 -23.57
CA PHE A 294 -26.38 -15.24 -23.30
C PHE A 294 -26.04 -15.19 -21.80
N LEU A 295 -26.95 -15.64 -20.93
CA LEU A 295 -26.78 -15.57 -19.47
C LEU A 295 -26.22 -16.87 -18.85
N SER A 296 -26.07 -17.94 -19.65
CA SER A 296 -25.56 -19.26 -19.27
C SER A 296 -24.05 -19.41 -19.45
#